data_AF-A0A182MI45-F1
#
_entry.id   AF-A0A182MI45-F1
#
_cell.length_a   1.000
_cell.length_b   1.000
_cell.length_c   1.000
_cell.angle_alpha   90.00
_cell.angle_beta   90.00
_cell.angle_gamma   90.00
#
_symmetry.space_group_name_H-M   'P 1'
#
loop_
_entity.id
_entity.type
_entity.pdbx_description
1 polymer ?
#
loop_
_entity_poly.entity_id
_entity_poly.type
_entity_poly.pdbx_seq_one_letter_code
_entity_poly.pdbx_strand_id
1 'polypeptide(L)'
;LIGLTGFSSVLSVRLICFVNKSCMIIDLGKKDDFFINGYVSSDVTQVVFHNLLMEHLDKSFFAAVGEYVKEVHIRHSKTLKSISGFVSSNIYHLQIRQTSLHKIEFEENNALSQLLISYSKLKVLSPTINRLRASERIVITHAYLQAIDFASQIFFYGSTTSIGLWPAISGFRDLNVPTGKSVLRTANAARMGFEPRSCPVRSLAAISSTTDPLPS
;
A
#
# COMPACT_ATOMS: atom_id res chain seq x y z
N LEU A 1 -5.12 -36.57 -39.28
CA LEU A 1 -4.35 -35.41 -38.81
C LEU A 1 -4.88 -34.99 -37.45
N ILE A 2 -4.11 -35.20 -36.37
CA ILE A 2 -4.42 -34.66 -35.05
C ILE A 2 -3.54 -33.43 -34.90
N GLY A 3 -4.11 -32.24 -35.08
CA GLY A 3 -3.41 -30.98 -34.87
C GLY A 3 -3.42 -30.62 -33.39
N LEU A 4 -2.33 -30.88 -32.68
CA LEU A 4 -2.08 -30.32 -31.35
C LEU A 4 -1.32 -29.00 -31.51
N THR A 5 -2.04 -27.94 -31.88
CA THR A 5 -1.55 -26.57 -31.75
C THR A 5 -1.75 -26.13 -30.31
N GLY A 6 -0.72 -26.29 -29.50
CA GLY A 6 -0.72 -25.85 -28.10
C GLY A 6 0.69 -25.66 -27.59
N PHE A 7 1.46 -24.75 -28.20
CA PHE A 7 2.70 -24.25 -27.60
C PHE A 7 2.33 -23.40 -26.38
N SER A 8 2.04 -24.07 -25.27
CA SER A 8 2.04 -23.45 -23.95
C SER A 8 3.49 -23.16 -23.62
N SER A 9 3.94 -21.94 -23.89
CA SER A 9 5.22 -21.46 -23.40
C SER A 9 5.12 -21.43 -21.87
N VAL A 10 5.74 -22.40 -21.22
CA VAL A 10 5.84 -22.46 -19.77
C VAL A 10 6.73 -21.30 -19.35
N LEU A 11 6.12 -20.18 -18.96
CA LEU A 11 6.84 -19.09 -18.32
C LEU A 11 7.33 -19.60 -16.96
N SER A 12 8.65 -19.59 -16.78
CA SER A 12 9.28 -20.03 -15.54
C SER A 12 9.40 -18.85 -14.58
N VAL A 13 8.73 -18.94 -13.43
CA VAL A 13 8.87 -17.96 -12.36
C VAL A 13 10.27 -18.05 -11.75
N ARG A 14 10.91 -16.90 -11.54
CA ARG A 14 12.27 -16.82 -11.00
C ARG A 14 12.29 -16.06 -9.69
N LEU A 15 13.05 -16.56 -8.72
CA LEU A 15 13.31 -15.90 -7.43
C LEU A 15 14.81 -15.60 -7.32
N ILE A 16 15.14 -14.34 -7.05
CA ILE A 16 16.51 -13.89 -6.83
C ILE A 16 16.54 -13.12 -5.51
N CYS A 17 17.29 -13.60 -4.52
CA CYS A 17 17.45 -12.92 -3.24
C CYS A 17 18.84 -12.29 -3.12
N PHE A 18 18.88 -11.13 -2.48
CA PHE A 18 20.06 -10.29 -2.31
C PHE A 18 20.41 -10.15 -0.83
N VAL A 19 21.67 -9.86 -0.54
CA VAL A 19 22.21 -9.75 0.84
C VAL A 19 21.54 -8.65 1.66
N ASN A 20 20.93 -7.66 1.02
CA ASN A 20 20.25 -6.54 1.66
C ASN A 20 18.81 -6.86 2.11
N LYS A 21 18.50 -8.13 2.43
CA LYS A 21 17.16 -8.57 2.88
C LYS A 21 16.06 -8.23 1.88
N SER A 22 16.40 -8.29 0.59
CA SER A 22 15.46 -8.09 -0.52
C SER A 22 15.45 -9.31 -1.42
N CYS A 23 14.25 -9.70 -1.86
CA CYS A 23 14.09 -10.66 -2.94
C CYS A 23 13.32 -10.06 -4.11
N MET A 24 13.64 -10.52 -5.31
CA MET A 24 12.96 -10.20 -6.54
C MET A 24 12.31 -11.46 -7.11
N ILE A 25 10.99 -11.39 -7.35
CA ILE A 25 10.21 -12.44 -7.99
C ILE A 25 9.87 -11.96 -9.39
N ILE A 26 10.26 -12.71 -10.42
CA ILE A 26 10.13 -12.35 -11.83
C ILE A 26 9.14 -13.29 -12.50
N ASP A 27 8.27 -12.73 -13.34
CA ASP A 27 7.34 -13.47 -14.21
C ASP A 27 6.25 -14.26 -13.46
N LEU A 28 5.87 -13.83 -12.25
CA LEU A 28 4.77 -14.43 -11.48
C LEU A 28 3.43 -14.23 -12.21
N GLY A 29 2.74 -15.32 -12.57
CA GLY A 29 1.59 -15.23 -13.48
C GLY A 29 0.29 -15.86 -12.99
N LYS A 30 0.34 -16.79 -12.05
CA LYS A 30 -0.85 -17.47 -11.53
C LYS A 30 -0.78 -17.60 -10.01
N LYS A 31 -1.93 -17.87 -9.39
CA LYS A 31 -2.01 -18.12 -7.95
C LYS A 31 -1.24 -19.38 -7.54
N ASP A 32 -1.21 -20.39 -8.40
CA ASP A 32 -0.43 -21.61 -8.15
C ASP A 32 1.05 -21.29 -7.95
N ASP A 33 1.57 -20.25 -8.61
CA ASP A 33 2.97 -19.82 -8.47
C ASP A 33 3.30 -19.20 -7.10
N PHE A 34 2.30 -18.96 -6.23
CA PHE A 34 2.51 -18.37 -4.91
C PHE A 34 3.33 -19.27 -3.99
N PHE A 35 3.52 -20.55 -4.33
CA PHE A 35 4.44 -21.44 -3.63
C PHE A 35 5.86 -20.84 -3.55
N ILE A 36 6.23 -19.97 -4.52
CA ILE A 36 7.56 -19.36 -4.54
C ILE A 36 7.83 -18.48 -3.33
N ASN A 37 6.78 -17.92 -2.72
CA ASN A 37 6.91 -17.13 -1.50
C ASN A 37 7.36 -17.97 -0.30
N GLY A 38 7.13 -19.29 -0.31
CA GLY A 38 7.64 -20.21 0.72
C GLY A 38 9.16 -20.36 0.72
N TYR A 39 9.84 -19.94 -0.36
CA TYR A 39 11.30 -19.90 -0.43
C TYR A 39 11.89 -18.54 -0.03
N VAL A 40 11.05 -17.55 0.27
CA VAL A 40 11.50 -16.25 0.78
C VAL A 40 11.85 -16.41 2.25
N SER A 41 13.12 -16.18 2.59
CA SER A 41 13.62 -16.29 3.96
C SER A 41 12.95 -15.28 4.89
N SER A 42 12.78 -15.62 6.17
CA SER A 42 12.12 -14.78 7.18
C SER A 42 12.88 -13.51 7.54
N ASP A 43 14.15 -13.42 7.17
CA ASP A 43 14.95 -12.19 7.33
C ASP A 43 14.74 -11.19 6.19
N VAL A 44 14.05 -11.58 5.11
CA VAL A 44 13.71 -10.71 3.98
C VAL A 44 12.61 -9.74 4.39
N THR A 45 12.88 -8.45 4.21
CA THR A 45 11.96 -7.36 4.57
C THR A 45 11.33 -6.69 3.36
N GLN A 46 11.91 -6.90 2.16
CA GLN A 46 11.46 -6.27 0.93
C GLN A 46 11.29 -7.30 -0.18
N VAL A 47 10.12 -7.33 -0.81
CA VAL A 47 9.87 -8.17 -2.00
C VAL A 47 9.54 -7.30 -3.20
N VAL A 48 10.24 -7.55 -4.31
CA VAL A 48 10.06 -6.88 -5.59
C VAL A 48 9.44 -7.84 -6.60
N PHE A 49 8.18 -7.63 -6.94
CA PHE A 49 7.52 -8.32 -8.04
C PHE A 49 7.84 -7.61 -9.36
N HIS A 50 8.58 -8.26 -10.24
CA HIS A 50 8.98 -7.75 -11.54
C HIS A 50 8.23 -8.48 -12.67
N ASN A 51 7.67 -7.72 -13.61
CA ASN A 51 6.91 -8.28 -14.74
C ASN A 51 5.79 -9.23 -14.29
N LEU A 52 4.96 -8.78 -13.33
CA LEU A 52 3.84 -9.57 -12.84
C LEU A 52 2.78 -9.72 -13.95
N LEU A 53 2.44 -10.98 -14.26
CA LEU A 53 1.60 -11.34 -15.41
C LEU A 53 0.12 -11.51 -15.02
N MET A 54 -0.23 -11.35 -13.75
CA MET A 54 -1.63 -11.37 -13.31
C MET A 54 -2.29 -10.02 -13.59
N GLU A 55 -3.54 -10.07 -14.06
CA GLU A 55 -4.33 -8.85 -14.29
C GLU A 55 -4.88 -8.24 -13.00
N HIS A 56 -5.16 -9.09 -12.02
CA HIS A 56 -5.85 -8.73 -10.78
C HIS A 56 -5.08 -9.28 -9.59
N LEU A 57 -4.75 -8.41 -8.64
CA LEU A 57 -4.24 -8.78 -7.34
C LEU A 57 -5.33 -8.60 -6.30
N ASP A 58 -5.53 -9.63 -5.48
CA ASP A 58 -6.54 -9.65 -4.42
C ASP A 58 -5.89 -9.87 -3.05
N LYS A 59 -6.72 -9.97 -2.01
CA LYS A 59 -6.30 -10.30 -0.65
C LYS A 59 -5.40 -11.55 -0.57
N SER A 60 -5.67 -12.58 -1.38
CA SER A 60 -4.89 -13.82 -1.35
C SER A 60 -3.44 -13.62 -1.83
N PHE A 61 -3.23 -12.71 -2.78
CA PHE A 61 -1.88 -12.32 -3.20
C PHE A 61 -1.09 -11.71 -2.04
N PHE A 62 -1.66 -10.72 -1.35
CA PHE A 62 -0.95 -10.03 -0.26
C PHE A 62 -0.75 -10.90 0.98
N ALA A 63 -1.67 -11.82 1.24
CA ALA A 63 -1.51 -12.83 2.29
C ALA A 63 -0.33 -13.79 2.00
N ALA A 64 -0.08 -14.09 0.72
CA ALA A 64 0.98 -15.02 0.32
C ALA A 64 2.39 -14.42 0.39
N VAL A 65 2.55 -13.09 0.42
CA VAL A 65 3.87 -12.42 0.42
C VAL A 65 4.70 -12.76 1.67
N GLY A 66 4.05 -13.16 2.76
CA GLY A 66 4.69 -13.57 4.01
C GLY A 66 4.65 -12.48 5.08
N GLU A 67 4.60 -12.91 6.34
CA GLU A 67 4.37 -12.01 7.47
C GLU A 67 5.56 -11.09 7.78
N TYR A 68 6.78 -11.49 7.41
CA TYR A 68 8.00 -10.75 7.68
C TYR A 68 8.25 -9.60 6.68
N VAL A 69 7.54 -9.62 5.55
CA VAL A 69 7.73 -8.65 4.48
C VAL A 69 7.05 -7.34 4.83
N LYS A 70 7.86 -6.30 4.87
CA LYS A 70 7.51 -4.94 5.26
C LYS A 70 7.30 -4.04 4.05
N GLU A 71 8.02 -4.31 2.97
CA GLU A 71 7.98 -3.52 1.74
C GLU A 71 7.62 -4.38 0.54
N VAL A 72 6.63 -3.94 -0.24
CA VAL A 72 6.22 -4.61 -1.47
C VAL A 72 6.35 -3.64 -2.63
N HIS A 73 7.19 -4.00 -3.60
CA HIS A 73 7.42 -3.24 -4.81
C HIS A 73 6.89 -4.01 -6.02
N ILE A 74 5.97 -3.44 -6.79
CA ILE A 74 5.46 -4.01 -8.04
C ILE A 74 5.98 -3.16 -9.19
N ARG A 75 6.78 -3.75 -10.09
CA ARG A 75 7.51 -3.03 -11.14
C ARG A 75 7.35 -3.68 -12.50
N HIS A 76 7.18 -2.84 -13.54
CA HIS A 76 7.12 -3.26 -14.94
C HIS A 76 6.01 -4.27 -15.27
N SER A 77 4.94 -4.29 -14.47
CA SER A 77 3.83 -5.23 -14.60
C SER A 77 2.76 -4.68 -15.53
N LYS A 78 2.97 -4.78 -16.85
CA LYS A 78 2.05 -4.23 -17.85
C LYS A 78 0.68 -4.91 -17.84
N THR A 79 0.61 -6.15 -17.39
CA THR A 79 -0.63 -6.92 -17.33
C THR A 79 -1.49 -6.53 -16.13
N LEU A 80 -0.89 -6.01 -15.06
CA LEU A 80 -1.61 -5.60 -13.85
C LEU A 80 -2.57 -4.44 -14.14
N LYS A 81 -3.87 -4.68 -13.97
CA LYS A 81 -4.97 -3.72 -14.21
C LYS A 81 -5.65 -3.29 -12.92
N SER A 82 -5.78 -4.16 -11.92
CA SER A 82 -6.40 -3.78 -10.64
C SER A 82 -5.80 -4.45 -9.42
N ILE A 83 -5.91 -3.74 -8.30
CA ILE A 83 -5.65 -4.26 -6.95
C ILE A 83 -6.94 -4.09 -6.16
N SER A 84 -7.42 -5.16 -5.54
CA SER A 84 -8.60 -5.15 -4.67
C SER A 84 -8.30 -5.84 -3.35
N GLY A 85 -9.01 -5.45 -2.30
CA GLY A 85 -8.87 -6.10 -0.99
C GLY A 85 -7.47 -6.02 -0.43
N PHE A 86 -6.75 -4.90 -0.65
CA PHE A 86 -5.44 -4.73 -0.04
C PHE A 86 -5.60 -4.68 1.48
N VAL A 87 -5.23 -5.78 2.13
CA VAL A 87 -5.17 -5.94 3.57
C VAL A 87 -3.89 -6.68 3.91
N SER A 88 -3.06 -6.05 4.72
CA SER A 88 -1.87 -6.65 5.29
C SER A 88 -1.56 -5.90 6.57
N SER A 89 -1.31 -6.64 7.64
CA SER A 89 -0.94 -6.09 8.95
C SER A 89 0.52 -5.66 9.01
N ASN A 90 1.35 -6.05 8.04
CA ASN A 90 2.81 -5.98 8.16
C ASN A 90 3.46 -5.13 7.06
N ILE A 91 2.79 -4.96 5.90
CA ILE A 91 3.29 -4.15 4.80
C ILE A 91 3.09 -2.66 5.12
N TYR A 92 4.19 -1.98 5.45
CA TYR A 92 4.18 -0.55 5.74
C TYR A 92 4.45 0.32 4.51
N HIS A 93 5.08 -0.24 3.47
CA HIS A 93 5.41 0.46 2.24
C HIS A 93 5.00 -0.34 1.01
N LEU A 94 4.09 0.24 0.22
CA LEU A 94 3.64 -0.30 -1.07
C LEU A 94 4.08 0.66 -2.20
N GLN A 95 4.93 0.16 -3.09
CA GLN A 95 5.36 0.89 -4.28
C GLN A 95 4.86 0.19 -5.55
N ILE A 96 4.17 0.92 -6.42
CA ILE A 96 3.66 0.43 -7.70
C ILE A 96 4.20 1.32 -8.80
N ARG A 97 5.00 0.77 -9.71
CA ARG A 97 5.70 1.54 -10.74
C ARG A 97 5.63 0.89 -12.13
N GLN A 98 5.37 1.69 -13.15
CA GLN A 98 5.36 1.26 -14.56
C GLN A 98 4.40 0.08 -14.80
N THR A 99 3.13 0.28 -14.46
CA THR A 99 2.07 -0.73 -14.57
C THR A 99 0.90 -0.21 -15.41
N SER A 100 -0.01 -1.10 -15.82
CA SER A 100 -1.30 -0.69 -16.41
C SER A 100 -2.39 -0.52 -15.35
N LEU A 101 -2.02 -0.30 -14.08
CA LEU A 101 -2.99 -0.25 -12.98
C LEU A 101 -4.01 0.86 -13.24
N HIS A 102 -5.30 0.52 -13.27
CA HIS A 102 -6.43 1.41 -13.51
C HIS A 102 -7.26 1.68 -12.27
N LYS A 103 -7.23 0.74 -11.31
CA LYS A 103 -8.08 0.73 -10.12
C LYS A 103 -7.30 0.13 -8.94
N ILE A 104 -7.41 0.78 -7.78
CA ILE A 104 -6.92 0.26 -6.50
C ILE A 104 -7.99 0.45 -5.44
N GLU A 105 -8.26 -0.60 -4.68
CA GLU A 105 -9.21 -0.60 -3.56
C GLU A 105 -8.56 -1.13 -2.29
N PHE A 106 -8.83 -0.44 -1.19
CA PHE A 106 -8.28 -0.74 0.11
C PHE A 106 -9.37 -1.29 1.05
N GLU A 107 -8.98 -2.26 1.87
CA GLU A 107 -9.71 -2.59 3.09
C GLU A 107 -9.20 -1.74 4.26
N GLU A 108 -9.78 -1.91 5.44
CA GLU A 108 -9.26 -1.28 6.65
C GLU A 108 -7.81 -1.73 6.87
N ASN A 109 -6.89 -0.78 6.82
CA ASN A 109 -5.47 -1.05 6.93
C ASN A 109 -4.81 -0.03 7.86
N ASN A 110 -4.22 -0.53 8.95
CA ASN A 110 -3.58 0.25 9.98
C ASN A 110 -2.03 0.12 9.94
N ALA A 111 -1.48 -0.50 8.90
CA ALA A 111 -0.04 -0.75 8.76
C ALA A 111 0.61 0.09 7.65
N LEU A 112 -0.12 0.32 6.55
CA LEU A 112 0.42 0.98 5.36
C LEU A 112 0.65 2.48 5.62
N SER A 113 1.89 2.85 5.92
CA SER A 113 2.33 4.24 6.08
C SER A 113 2.59 4.92 4.72
N GLN A 114 3.25 4.20 3.79
CA GLN A 114 3.70 4.77 2.52
C GLN A 114 3.08 4.07 1.31
N LEU A 115 2.36 4.84 0.49
CA LEU A 115 1.81 4.40 -0.79
C LEU A 115 2.40 5.26 -1.92
N LEU A 116 3.19 4.63 -2.79
CA LEU A 116 3.82 5.29 -3.93
C LEU A 116 3.32 4.64 -5.22
N ILE A 117 2.56 5.39 -6.03
CA ILE A 117 2.10 4.96 -7.35
C ILE A 117 2.73 5.86 -8.41
N SER A 118 3.42 5.27 -9.39
CA SER A 118 4.07 6.04 -10.45
C SER A 118 3.97 5.36 -11.81
N TYR A 119 3.86 6.16 -12.88
CA TYR A 119 3.81 5.65 -14.27
C TYR A 119 2.73 4.57 -14.43
N SER A 120 1.49 4.94 -14.13
CA SER A 120 0.34 4.02 -14.17
C SER A 120 -0.80 4.57 -15.02
N LYS A 121 -1.81 3.74 -15.29
CA LYS A 121 -3.03 4.15 -15.98
C LYS A 121 -4.19 4.42 -15.02
N LEU A 122 -3.86 4.79 -13.78
CA LEU A 122 -4.82 5.03 -12.71
C LEU A 122 -5.63 6.28 -13.07
N LYS A 123 -6.93 6.11 -13.28
CA LYS A 123 -7.83 7.21 -13.70
C LYS A 123 -8.57 7.85 -12.54
N VAL A 124 -8.95 7.03 -11.55
CA VAL A 124 -9.71 7.45 -10.38
C VAL A 124 -9.07 6.77 -9.18
N LEU A 125 -8.79 7.56 -8.15
CA LEU A 125 -8.41 7.03 -6.84
C LEU A 125 -9.70 6.66 -6.10
N SER A 126 -9.82 5.40 -5.69
CA SER A 126 -11.02 4.92 -4.98
C SER A 126 -11.21 5.66 -3.65
N PRO A 127 -12.46 6.00 -3.25
CA PRO A 127 -12.76 6.55 -1.91
C PRO A 127 -12.29 5.64 -0.77
N THR A 128 -12.05 4.36 -1.05
CA THR A 128 -11.49 3.41 -0.08
C THR A 128 -10.09 3.80 0.42
N ILE A 129 -9.39 4.75 -0.21
CA ILE A 129 -8.12 5.29 0.30
C ILE A 129 -8.24 5.81 1.74
N ASN A 130 -9.43 6.27 2.15
CA ASN A 130 -9.71 6.72 3.52
C ASN A 130 -9.66 5.61 4.57
N ARG A 131 -9.57 4.35 4.14
CA ARG A 131 -9.42 3.18 5.02
C ARG A 131 -7.96 2.94 5.44
N LEU A 132 -7.02 3.71 4.88
CA LEU A 132 -5.60 3.66 5.26
C LEU A 132 -5.33 4.57 6.47
N ARG A 133 -5.62 4.09 7.68
CA ARG A 133 -5.58 4.93 8.90
C ARG A 133 -4.17 5.32 9.34
N ALA A 134 -3.17 4.51 8.98
CA ALA A 134 -1.77 4.78 9.29
C ALA A 134 -1.02 5.50 8.17
N SER A 135 -1.69 5.91 7.09
CA SER A 135 -0.98 6.48 5.93
C SER A 135 -0.49 7.89 6.18
N GLU A 136 0.83 8.04 6.17
CA GLU A 136 1.54 9.31 6.32
C GLU A 136 1.94 9.88 4.96
N ARG A 137 2.08 9.02 3.95
CA ARG A 137 2.58 9.44 2.64
C ARG A 137 1.87 8.72 1.51
N ILE A 138 1.12 9.49 0.74
CA ILE A 138 0.49 9.03 -0.51
C ILE A 138 1.04 9.88 -1.64
N VAL A 139 1.78 9.25 -2.55
CA VAL A 139 2.40 9.93 -3.70
C VAL A 139 1.92 9.24 -4.95
N ILE A 140 1.22 9.99 -5.81
CA ILE A 140 0.77 9.51 -7.12
C ILE A 140 1.35 10.43 -8.18
N THR A 141 2.20 9.89 -9.04
CA THR A 141 2.88 10.66 -10.10
C THR A 141 2.74 9.97 -11.44
N HIS A 142 2.76 10.75 -12.54
CA HIS A 142 2.70 10.19 -13.89
C HIS A 142 1.54 9.19 -14.08
N ALA A 143 0.35 9.58 -13.60
CA ALA A 143 -0.90 8.83 -13.73
C ALA A 143 -1.94 9.70 -14.44
N TYR A 144 -2.89 9.09 -15.14
CA TYR A 144 -3.96 9.78 -15.87
C TYR A 144 -5.16 10.09 -14.95
N LEU A 145 -4.91 10.64 -13.76
CA LEU A 145 -5.98 10.96 -12.82
C LEU A 145 -6.89 12.02 -13.42
N GLN A 146 -8.15 11.66 -13.65
CA GLN A 146 -9.18 12.56 -14.17
C GLN A 146 -10.00 13.19 -13.05
N ALA A 147 -10.21 12.43 -11.97
CA ALA A 147 -10.93 12.88 -10.79
C ALA A 147 -10.29 12.28 -9.54
N ILE A 148 -10.25 13.08 -8.49
CA ILE A 148 -9.91 12.62 -7.15
C ILE A 148 -11.15 12.81 -6.30
N ASP A 149 -11.82 11.71 -6.01
CA ASP A 149 -13.00 11.74 -5.17
C ASP A 149 -12.60 11.54 -3.71
N PHE A 150 -12.47 12.67 -2.99
CA PHE A 150 -12.28 12.68 -1.54
C PHE A 150 -13.62 12.84 -0.80
N ALA A 151 -14.77 12.49 -1.40
CA ALA A 151 -16.09 12.74 -0.81
C ALA A 151 -16.33 12.09 0.57
N SER A 152 -15.45 11.20 1.02
CA SER A 152 -15.42 10.76 2.41
C SER A 152 -14.51 11.67 3.26
N GLN A 153 -15.05 12.18 4.37
CA GLN A 153 -14.35 12.98 5.38
C GLN A 153 -12.94 12.46 5.68
N ILE A 154 -11.91 13.15 5.16
CA ILE A 154 -10.54 12.91 5.62
C ILE A 154 -10.29 13.83 6.81
N PHE A 155 -10.48 13.32 8.02
CA PHE A 155 -9.96 13.95 9.22
C PHE A 155 -8.51 13.51 9.40
N PHE A 156 -7.57 14.35 8.95
CA PHE A 156 -6.16 14.18 9.26
C PHE A 156 -5.94 14.59 10.72
N TYR A 157 -6.01 13.65 11.66
CA TYR A 157 -5.58 13.87 13.04
C TYR A 157 -4.07 13.68 13.15
N GLY A 158 -3.32 14.77 13.27
CA GLY A 158 -2.00 14.79 13.91
C GLY A 158 -0.77 14.27 13.15
N SER A 159 -0.89 13.77 11.92
CA SER A 159 0.27 13.46 11.04
C SER A 159 0.17 14.26 9.75
N THR A 160 1.26 14.89 9.33
CA THR A 160 1.36 15.67 8.09
C THR A 160 1.31 14.73 6.88
N THR A 161 0.12 14.28 6.50
CA THR A 161 -0.05 13.49 5.28
C THR A 161 0.12 14.41 4.07
N SER A 162 1.28 14.33 3.41
CA SER A 162 1.51 15.05 2.16
C SER A 162 0.96 14.24 0.98
N ILE A 163 -0.11 14.72 0.34
CA ILE A 163 -0.53 14.21 -0.96
C ILE A 163 0.26 14.96 -2.03
N GLY A 164 1.32 14.30 -2.52
CA GLY A 164 2.12 14.82 -3.62
C GLY A 164 1.49 14.43 -4.95
N LEU A 165 0.74 15.33 -5.57
CA LEU A 165 0.30 15.22 -6.97
C LEU A 165 1.26 16.04 -7.82
N TRP A 166 2.15 15.37 -8.56
CA TRP A 166 3.02 16.04 -9.52
C TRP A 166 2.37 16.04 -10.90
N PRO A 167 2.43 17.17 -11.63
CA PRO A 167 1.69 17.33 -12.88
C PRO A 167 2.11 16.30 -13.94
N ALA A 168 1.13 15.55 -14.45
CA ALA A 168 1.18 14.96 -15.78
C ALA A 168 0.55 15.96 -16.77
N ILE A 169 1.23 17.09 -17.02
CA ILE A 169 0.72 18.10 -17.97
C ILE A 169 1.17 17.74 -19.38
N SER A 170 0.23 17.18 -20.15
CA SER A 170 0.08 17.46 -21.57
C SER A 170 -1.37 17.19 -21.98
N GLY A 171 -2.22 18.22 -21.94
CA GLY A 171 -3.55 18.17 -22.58
C GLY A 171 -4.78 18.35 -21.69
N PHE A 172 -4.78 19.31 -20.76
CA PHE A 172 -6.03 19.84 -20.20
C PHE A 172 -6.39 21.14 -20.94
N ARG A 173 -7.21 21.05 -21.98
CA ARG A 173 -8.05 22.16 -22.43
C ARG A 173 -9.49 21.83 -22.05
N ASP A 174 -10.12 22.79 -21.38
CA ASP A 174 -11.56 22.96 -21.20
C ASP A 174 -12.31 21.89 -20.39
N LEU A 175 -12.24 22.02 -19.07
CA LEU A 175 -13.40 21.70 -18.23
C LEU A 175 -13.95 23.01 -17.65
N ASN A 176 -15.10 23.38 -18.18
CA ASN A 176 -15.94 24.48 -17.74
C ASN A 176 -16.48 24.12 -16.34
N VAL A 177 -15.89 24.71 -15.29
CA VAL A 177 -16.36 24.58 -13.91
C VAL A 177 -17.44 25.65 -13.68
N PRO A 178 -18.67 25.29 -13.28
CA PRO A 178 -19.66 26.27 -12.88
C PRO A 178 -19.17 26.96 -11.61
N THR A 179 -19.11 28.28 -11.66
CA THR A 179 -18.70 29.17 -10.57
C THR A 179 -19.51 28.92 -9.30
N GLY A 180 -18.92 28.18 -8.36
CA GLY A 180 -19.39 27.99 -6.99
C GLY A 180 -18.22 28.08 -6.03
N LYS A 181 -18.03 29.28 -5.46
CA LYS A 181 -17.03 29.70 -4.45
C LYS A 181 -16.36 28.55 -3.66
N SER A 182 -15.09 28.27 -3.93
CA SER A 182 -14.19 27.62 -2.99
C SER A 182 -13.49 28.68 -2.13
N VAL A 183 -13.95 28.82 -0.89
CA VAL A 183 -13.31 29.66 0.12
C VAL A 183 -12.20 28.84 0.78
N LEU A 184 -10.94 29.13 0.44
CA LEU A 184 -9.80 28.80 1.30
C LEU A 184 -9.89 29.65 2.56
N ARG A 185 -10.30 29.06 3.68
CA ARG A 185 -10.15 29.67 5.01
C ARG A 185 -8.92 29.06 5.69
N THR A 186 -7.88 29.87 5.77
CA THR A 186 -6.78 29.72 6.72
C THR A 186 -7.36 29.81 8.13
N ALA A 187 -7.31 28.73 8.91
CA ALA A 187 -7.73 28.74 10.30
C ALA A 187 -6.60 29.31 11.16
N ASN A 188 -6.76 30.55 11.61
CA ASN A 188 -5.97 31.15 12.68
C ASN A 188 -6.36 30.50 14.02
N ALA A 189 -5.35 30.10 14.78
CA ALA A 189 -5.48 29.63 16.16
C ALA A 189 -5.92 30.80 17.06
N ALA A 190 -7.10 30.68 17.67
CA ALA A 190 -7.56 31.55 18.73
C ALA A 190 -7.90 30.73 19.98
N ARG A 191 -7.26 31.13 21.09
CA ARG A 191 -7.55 30.86 22.50
C ARG A 191 -8.98 30.38 22.78
N MET A 192 -9.10 29.20 23.39
CA MET A 192 -10.15 28.92 24.38
C MET A 192 -9.52 28.23 25.59
N GLY A 193 -9.85 28.72 26.78
CA GLY A 193 -9.37 28.23 28.05
C GLY A 193 -9.87 26.83 28.35
N PHE A 194 -8.96 25.98 28.80
CA PHE A 194 -9.27 24.69 29.40
C PHE A 194 -9.01 24.78 30.91
N GLU A 195 -10.07 24.56 31.69
CA GLU A 195 -9.96 24.22 33.11
C GLU A 195 -9.26 22.86 33.28
N PRO A 196 -8.27 22.74 34.19
CA PRO A 196 -7.62 21.47 34.44
C PRO A 196 -8.49 20.60 35.34
N ARG A 197 -9.00 19.48 34.82
CA ARG A 197 -9.51 18.39 35.66
C ARG A 197 -8.33 17.58 36.20
N SER A 198 -8.25 17.53 37.53
CA SER A 198 -7.33 16.74 38.33
C SER A 198 -7.39 15.25 38.01
N CYS A 199 -6.26 14.66 37.61
CA CYS A 199 -6.05 13.21 37.62
C CYS A 199 -5.65 12.76 39.04
N PRO A 200 -6.26 11.71 39.62
CA PRO A 200 -5.77 11.11 40.85
C PRO A 200 -4.52 10.29 40.55
N VAL A 201 -3.42 10.65 41.23
CA VAL A 201 -2.19 9.86 41.35
C VAL A 201 -2.53 8.55 42.07
N ARG A 202 -2.30 7.41 41.44
CA ARG A 202 -2.24 6.11 42.13
C ARG A 202 -0.81 5.61 42.14
N SER A 203 -0.36 5.40 43.38
CA SER A 203 0.97 5.01 43.81
C SER A 203 1.44 3.68 43.21
N LEU A 204 2.74 3.63 42.93
CA LEU A 204 3.56 2.44 42.73
C LEU A 204 3.43 1.51 43.94
N ALA A 205 3.28 0.21 43.67
CA ALA A 205 3.58 -0.86 44.61
C ALA A 205 4.51 -1.86 43.91
N ALA A 206 5.65 -2.09 44.54
CA ALA A 206 6.67 -3.06 44.17
C ALA A 206 6.25 -4.48 44.58
N ILE A 207 6.51 -5.47 43.73
CA ILE A 207 6.53 -6.90 44.06
C ILE A 207 7.68 -7.50 43.22
N SER A 208 8.89 -7.59 43.77
CA SER A 208 9.45 -8.75 44.49
C SER A 208 9.56 -10.01 43.63
N SER A 209 10.78 -10.27 43.17
CA SER A 209 11.23 -11.50 42.54
C SER A 209 11.36 -12.63 43.55
N THR A 210 10.71 -13.76 43.32
CA THR A 210 10.97 -15.03 43.99
C THR A 210 11.55 -16.03 42.99
N THR A 211 12.80 -16.41 43.24
CA THR A 211 13.53 -17.53 42.66
C THR A 211 13.03 -18.84 43.29
N ASP A 212 12.64 -19.82 42.46
CA ASP A 212 12.43 -21.21 42.86
C ASP A 212 13.68 -22.06 42.53
N PRO A 213 14.07 -23.01 43.39
CA PRO A 213 15.14 -23.97 43.11
C PRO A 213 14.61 -25.27 42.46
N LEU A 214 15.45 -25.86 41.61
CA LEU A 214 15.26 -27.20 41.02
C LEU A 214 15.33 -28.31 42.09
N PRO A 215 14.58 -29.40 41.94
CA PRO A 215 14.83 -30.64 42.66
C PRO A 215 15.91 -31.49 41.99
N SER A 216 16.66 -32.17 42.84
CA SER A 216 17.72 -33.17 42.57
C SER A 216 17.20 -34.46 41.95
#